data_AF-A0A3C2AI15-F1
#
_entry.id   AF-A0A3C2AI15-F1
#
_cell.length_a   1.000
_cell.length_b   1.000
_cell.length_c   1.000
_cell.angle_alpha   90.00
_cell.angle_beta   90.00
_cell.angle_gamma   90.00
#
_symmetry.space_group_name_H-M   'P 1'
#
loop_
_entity.id
_entity.type
_entity.pdbx_description
1 polymer ?
#
loop_
_entity_poly.entity_id
_entity_poly.type
_entity_poly.pdbx_seq_one_letter_code
_entity_poly.pdbx_strand_id
1 'polypeptide(L)'
;PLLMNDFINLAPNYQRQMNDCVEIKESPIHGKGVFAKRDIKAGEIIAVSHVTLLHHNEQMPELIATLEFPWSDEYYALCLSDVGSFFNHDKNFSAKVLHQDKEKLTQTFSATRDIAKGEEVMIYYNDDFEEFVKD
;
A
#
# COMPACT_ATOMS: atom_id res chain seq x y z
N PRO A 1 -35.73 -5.69 -0.51
CA PRO A 1 -34.39 -5.16 -0.13
C PRO A 1 -33.41 -6.32 0.00
N LEU A 2 -32.41 -6.38 -0.88
CA LEU A 2 -31.34 -7.37 -0.78
C LEU A 2 -30.56 -7.10 0.51
N LEU A 3 -30.34 -8.14 1.30
CA LEU A 3 -29.61 -8.06 2.57
C LEU A 3 -28.11 -7.97 2.25
N MET A 4 -27.33 -7.32 3.13
CA MET A 4 -25.87 -7.20 3.02
C MET A 4 -25.16 -8.54 2.70
N ASN A 5 -25.77 -9.66 3.08
CA ASN A 5 -25.27 -11.03 2.87
C ASN A 5 -25.41 -11.52 1.41
N ASP A 6 -26.25 -10.90 0.59
CA ASP A 6 -26.47 -11.31 -0.81
C ASP A 6 -25.34 -10.84 -1.75
N PHE A 7 -24.53 -9.86 -1.31
CA PHE A 7 -23.35 -9.37 -2.07
C PHE A 7 -22.12 -10.28 -1.93
N ILE A 8 -22.03 -11.06 -0.86
CA ILE A 8 -20.86 -11.91 -0.57
C ILE A 8 -20.80 -13.14 -1.51
N ASN A 9 -21.94 -13.55 -2.08
CA ASN A 9 -22.06 -14.80 -2.84
C ASN A 9 -22.11 -14.62 -4.38
N LEU A 10 -22.00 -13.40 -4.91
CA LEU A 10 -22.12 -13.13 -6.36
C LEU A 10 -20.80 -13.04 -7.12
N ALA A 11 -19.65 -13.31 -6.49
CA ALA A 11 -18.35 -13.38 -7.16
C ALA A 11 -17.70 -14.77 -6.93
N PRO A 12 -17.93 -15.77 -7.81
CA PRO A 12 -17.49 -17.14 -7.58
C PRO A 12 -15.96 -17.37 -7.59
N ASN A 13 -15.13 -16.33 -7.66
CA ASN A 13 -13.67 -16.45 -7.75
C ASN A 13 -12.88 -15.39 -6.96
N TYR A 14 -13.51 -14.56 -6.12
CA TYR A 14 -12.75 -13.60 -5.30
C TYR A 14 -12.34 -14.22 -3.97
N GLN A 15 -11.58 -15.33 -4.02
CA GLN A 15 -10.72 -15.69 -2.89
C GLN A 15 -9.60 -14.66 -2.84
N ARG A 16 -9.86 -13.55 -2.13
CA ARG A 16 -8.81 -12.58 -1.79
C ARG A 16 -7.85 -13.28 -0.84
N GLN A 17 -6.80 -13.87 -1.37
CA GLN A 17 -5.68 -14.30 -0.56
C GLN A 17 -5.04 -13.01 -0.05
N MET A 18 -5.42 -12.55 1.15
CA MET A 18 -4.57 -11.62 1.88
C MET A 18 -3.19 -12.26 1.91
N ASN A 19 -2.19 -11.58 1.35
CA ASN A 19 -0.87 -12.13 1.28
C ASN A 19 -0.33 -12.28 2.70
N ASP A 20 -0.24 -13.54 3.15
CA ASP A 20 0.16 -13.93 4.50
C ASP A 20 1.63 -13.66 4.81
N CYS A 21 2.34 -12.96 3.93
CA CYS A 21 3.75 -12.64 4.06
C CYS A 21 4.02 -11.41 4.93
N VAL A 22 3.01 -10.56 5.19
CA VAL A 22 3.16 -9.35 6.00
C VAL A 22 2.05 -9.17 7.04
N GLU A 23 2.33 -8.35 8.06
CA GLU A 23 1.40 -7.94 9.11
C GLU A 23 1.60 -6.46 9.46
N ILE A 24 0.56 -5.83 10.03
CA ILE A 24 0.64 -4.46 10.51
C ILE A 24 0.98 -4.47 12.01
N LYS A 25 1.99 -3.71 12.41
CA LYS A 25 2.38 -3.52 13.82
C LYS A 25 2.62 -2.04 14.11
N GLU A 26 2.84 -1.70 15.39
CA GLU A 26 3.43 -0.40 15.72
C GLU A 26 4.83 -0.30 15.10
N SER A 27 5.11 0.81 14.43
CA SER A 27 6.43 1.09 13.88
C SER A 27 7.29 1.81 14.93
N PRO A 28 8.58 1.47 15.04
CA PRO A 28 9.52 2.26 15.84
C PRO A 28 9.79 3.66 15.26
N ILE A 29 9.39 3.92 14.00
CA ILE A 29 9.55 5.23 13.34
C ILE A 29 8.37 6.12 13.73
N HIS A 30 7.16 5.78 13.29
CA HIS A 30 5.93 6.47 13.65
C HIS A 30 4.69 5.63 13.32
N GLY A 31 3.65 5.75 14.16
CA GLY A 31 2.36 5.13 13.90
C GLY A 31 2.46 3.62 13.63
N LYS A 32 1.78 3.17 12.58
CA LYS A 32 1.78 1.77 12.14
C LYS A 32 2.78 1.56 11.01
N GLY A 33 3.27 0.33 10.89
CA GLY A 33 4.16 -0.10 9.82
C GLY A 33 3.82 -1.51 9.32
N VAL A 34 4.32 -1.86 8.13
CA VAL A 34 4.18 -3.19 7.53
C VAL A 34 5.40 -4.02 7.84
N PHE A 35 5.25 -5.22 8.39
CA PHE A 35 6.36 -6.08 8.80
C PHE A 35 6.27 -7.44 8.14
N ALA A 36 7.42 -7.98 7.73
CA ALA A 36 7.51 -9.29 7.12
C ALA A 36 7.24 -10.41 8.17
N LYS A 37 6.25 -11.28 7.92
CA LYS A 37 5.94 -12.47 8.74
C LYS A 37 6.92 -13.63 8.51
N ARG A 38 7.61 -13.61 7.38
CA ARG A 38 8.62 -14.57 6.93
C ARG A 38 9.61 -13.86 6.00
N ASP A 39 10.65 -14.57 5.56
CA ASP A 39 11.49 -14.08 4.48
C ASP A 39 10.65 -13.91 3.19
N ILE A 40 10.85 -12.79 2.49
CA ILE A 40 10.19 -12.43 1.24
C ILE A 40 11.28 -12.26 0.18
N LYS A 41 11.09 -12.86 -0.99
CA LYS A 41 12.07 -12.78 -2.08
C LYS A 41 11.90 -11.53 -2.92
N ALA A 42 13.00 -11.03 -3.48
CA ALA A 42 12.96 -9.95 -4.47
C ALA A 42 11.96 -10.27 -5.60
N GLY A 43 11.09 -9.31 -5.93
CA GLY A 43 10.04 -9.45 -6.94
C GLY A 43 8.75 -10.14 -6.44
N GLU A 44 8.73 -10.70 -5.24
CA GLU A 44 7.53 -11.32 -4.68
C GLU A 44 6.43 -10.27 -4.41
N ILE A 45 5.17 -10.63 -4.69
CA ILE A 45 4.02 -9.76 -4.42
C ILE A 45 3.77 -9.69 -2.92
N ILE A 46 3.69 -8.48 -2.41
CA ILE A 46 3.44 -8.20 -0.98
C ILE A 46 1.96 -7.96 -0.74
N ALA A 47 1.30 -7.13 -1.57
CA ALA A 47 -0.11 -6.80 -1.39
C ALA A 47 -0.78 -6.38 -2.71
N VAL A 48 -2.11 -6.50 -2.77
CA VAL A 48 -2.95 -5.99 -3.86
C VAL A 48 -4.09 -5.18 -3.25
N SER A 49 -3.83 -3.89 -3.04
CA SER A 49 -4.75 -3.00 -2.34
C SER A 49 -5.77 -2.44 -3.33
N HIS A 50 -7.06 -2.54 -3.01
CA HIS A 50 -8.06 -1.70 -3.67
C HIS A 50 -7.82 -0.24 -3.30
N VAL A 51 -8.04 0.65 -4.25
CA VAL A 51 -7.85 2.09 -4.08
C VAL A 51 -9.16 2.85 -4.29
N THR A 52 -9.25 4.00 -3.64
CA THR A 52 -10.18 5.06 -4.04
C THR A 52 -9.39 6.18 -4.71
N LEU A 53 -10.03 6.88 -5.63
CA LEU A 53 -9.41 7.98 -6.37
C LEU A 53 -9.78 9.30 -5.70
N LEU A 54 -8.75 10.10 -5.45
CA LEU A 54 -8.86 11.44 -4.92
C LEU A 54 -8.47 12.40 -6.05
N HIS A 55 -9.29 13.40 -6.34
CA HIS A 55 -8.85 14.47 -7.21
C HIS A 55 -7.65 15.19 -6.61
N HIS A 56 -6.72 15.63 -7.45
CA HIS A 56 -5.65 16.52 -7.04
C HIS A 56 -6.23 17.72 -6.29
N ASN A 57 -5.75 17.93 -5.07
CA ASN A 57 -6.24 18.99 -4.19
C ASN A 57 -5.10 19.53 -3.34
N GLU A 58 -4.66 20.76 -3.61
CA GLU A 58 -3.60 21.44 -2.85
C GLU A 58 -3.99 21.70 -1.39
N GLN A 59 -5.28 21.62 -1.06
CA GLN A 59 -5.81 21.78 0.31
C GLN A 59 -6.10 20.43 0.97
N MET A 60 -5.56 19.32 0.45
CA MET A 60 -5.70 18.01 1.06
C MET A 60 -5.12 18.03 2.48
N PRO A 61 -5.81 17.48 3.50
CA PRO A 61 -5.23 17.34 4.82
C PRO A 61 -3.92 16.56 4.75
N GLU A 62 -2.89 17.03 5.44
CA GLU A 62 -1.53 16.45 5.43
C GLU A 62 -1.52 14.93 5.74
N LEU A 63 -2.39 14.50 6.67
CA LEU A 63 -2.54 13.09 7.03
C LEU A 63 -3.01 12.20 5.86
N ILE A 64 -3.74 12.77 4.90
CA ILE A 64 -4.17 12.06 3.69
C ILE A 64 -3.13 12.24 2.58
N ALA A 65 -2.57 13.44 2.43
CA ALA A 65 -1.56 13.75 1.40
C ALA A 65 -0.30 12.85 1.52
N THR A 66 0.05 12.41 2.72
CA THR A 66 1.19 11.50 2.95
C THR A 66 0.90 10.03 2.62
N LEU A 67 -0.35 9.67 2.36
CA LEU A 67 -0.79 8.28 2.11
C LEU A 67 -1.16 8.00 0.66
N GLU A 68 -1.16 9.03 -0.18
CA GLU A 68 -1.65 8.95 -1.54
C GLU A 68 -0.55 8.61 -2.55
N PHE A 69 -0.94 7.92 -3.62
CA PHE A 69 -0.04 7.48 -4.67
C PHE A 69 -0.42 8.15 -5.99
N PRO A 70 0.55 8.52 -6.85
CA PRO A 70 0.24 8.99 -8.20
C PRO A 70 -0.60 7.96 -8.97
N TRP A 71 -1.73 8.38 -9.56
CA TRP A 71 -2.61 7.50 -10.32
C TRP A 71 -2.85 7.98 -11.76
N SER A 72 -3.06 9.28 -11.96
CA SER A 72 -3.12 9.92 -13.27
C SER A 72 -2.88 11.43 -13.15
N ASP A 73 -2.97 12.13 -14.27
CA ASP A 73 -2.88 13.59 -14.33
C ASP A 73 -3.99 14.31 -13.53
N GLU A 74 -5.06 13.62 -13.16
CA GLU A 74 -6.21 14.18 -12.44
C GLU A 74 -6.40 13.63 -11.02
N TYR A 75 -5.84 12.44 -10.75
CA TYR A 75 -6.13 11.71 -9.52
C TYR A 75 -4.87 11.19 -8.83
N TYR A 76 -4.92 11.22 -7.50
CA TYR A 76 -4.18 10.34 -6.63
C TYR A 76 -5.01 9.11 -6.26
N ALA A 77 -4.33 8.06 -5.82
CA ALA A 77 -4.94 6.84 -5.30
C ALA A 77 -4.62 6.68 -3.82
N LEU A 78 -5.65 6.44 -3.00
CA LEU A 78 -5.51 6.08 -1.60
C LEU A 78 -5.87 4.60 -1.41
N CYS A 79 -4.99 3.83 -0.80
CA CYS A 79 -5.24 2.41 -0.54
C CYS A 79 -6.29 2.24 0.58
N LEU A 80 -7.36 1.49 0.32
CA LEU A 80 -8.46 1.26 1.28
C LEU A 80 -8.40 -0.10 1.96
N SER A 81 -7.48 -0.97 1.54
CA SER A 81 -7.48 -2.37 1.95
C SER A 81 -6.06 -2.95 1.94
N ASP A 82 -5.92 -4.13 2.54
CA ASP A 82 -4.62 -4.76 2.82
C ASP A 82 -3.72 -3.80 3.62
N VAL A 83 -2.49 -3.60 3.15
CA VAL A 83 -1.45 -2.87 3.89
C VAL A 83 -0.96 -1.62 3.15
N GLY A 84 -1.55 -1.26 2.01
CA GLY A 84 -1.02 -0.23 1.11
C GLY A 84 -0.83 1.15 1.74
N SER A 85 -1.69 1.54 2.68
CA SER A 85 -1.61 2.83 3.41
C SER A 85 -0.80 2.76 4.71
N PHE A 86 -0.12 1.64 4.96
CA PHE A 86 0.66 1.42 6.19
C PHE A 86 2.17 1.32 5.92
N PHE A 87 2.60 1.37 4.65
CA PHE A 87 4.03 1.40 4.35
C PHE A 87 4.61 2.75 4.75
N ASN A 88 5.66 2.73 5.57
CA ASN A 88 6.43 3.93 5.91
C ASN A 88 7.49 4.20 4.83
N HIS A 89 8.09 5.39 4.92
CA HIS A 89 9.08 5.90 3.98
C HIS A 89 10.51 5.47 4.35
N ASP A 90 11.31 5.07 3.35
CA ASP A 90 12.78 4.99 3.44
C ASP A 90 13.40 5.12 2.02
N LYS A 91 14.48 5.88 1.85
CA LYS A 91 15.26 5.91 0.60
C LYS A 91 15.89 4.57 0.22
N ASN A 92 16.13 3.69 1.19
CA ASN A 92 16.57 2.31 1.02
C ASN A 92 15.38 1.32 1.08
N PHE A 93 14.28 1.72 0.45
CA PHE A 93 13.01 0.98 0.41
C PHE A 93 13.15 -0.47 -0.03
N SER A 94 12.32 -1.32 0.55
CA SER A 94 12.25 -2.75 0.28
C SER A 94 11.05 -3.17 -0.56
N ALA A 95 10.12 -2.25 -0.83
CA ALA A 95 8.95 -2.48 -1.66
C ALA A 95 8.63 -1.29 -2.59
N LYS A 96 7.92 -1.56 -3.67
CA LYS A 96 7.42 -0.55 -4.60
C LYS A 96 6.06 -0.92 -5.18
N VAL A 97 5.39 0.05 -5.76
CA VAL A 97 4.26 -0.21 -6.67
C VAL A 97 4.79 -0.92 -7.92
N LEU A 98 4.29 -2.13 -8.17
CA LEU A 98 4.61 -2.93 -9.34
C LEU A 98 3.66 -2.65 -10.50
N HIS A 99 2.37 -2.56 -10.20
CA HIS A 99 1.31 -2.44 -11.20
C HIS A 99 0.08 -1.75 -10.63
N GLN A 100 -0.61 -0.98 -11.48
CA GLN A 100 -1.90 -0.37 -11.19
C GLN A 100 -2.92 -0.89 -12.21
N ASP A 101 -3.96 -1.59 -11.73
CA ASP A 101 -5.07 -2.05 -12.55
C ASP A 101 -6.16 -0.97 -12.53
N LYS A 102 -6.33 -0.27 -13.65
CA LYS A 102 -7.27 0.86 -13.77
C LYS A 102 -8.73 0.39 -13.82
N GLU A 103 -8.99 -0.80 -14.34
CA GLU A 103 -10.35 -1.34 -14.42
C GLU A 103 -10.81 -1.86 -13.06
N LYS A 104 -9.93 -2.54 -12.32
CA LYS A 104 -10.25 -3.08 -11.00
C LYS A 104 -10.00 -2.10 -9.86
N LEU A 105 -9.41 -0.93 -10.13
CA LEU A 105 -8.97 0.05 -9.14
C LEU A 105 -8.13 -0.61 -8.04
N THR A 106 -7.06 -1.30 -8.46
CA THR A 106 -6.11 -1.92 -7.53
C THR A 106 -4.68 -1.49 -7.76
N GLN A 107 -3.89 -1.50 -6.69
CA GLN A 107 -2.46 -1.25 -6.68
C GLN A 107 -1.72 -2.46 -6.09
N THR A 108 -0.84 -3.03 -6.91
CA THR A 108 -0.02 -4.19 -6.55
C THR A 108 1.35 -3.73 -6.09
N PHE A 109 1.78 -4.20 -4.93
CA PHE A 109 3.10 -3.93 -4.36
C PHE A 109 3.98 -5.17 -4.42
N SER A 110 5.27 -4.99 -4.72
CA SER A 110 6.25 -6.09 -4.74
C SER A 110 7.56 -5.72 -4.06
N ALA A 111 8.26 -6.72 -3.55
CA ALA A 111 9.59 -6.54 -2.97
C ALA A 111 10.62 -6.12 -4.03
N THR A 112 11.50 -5.17 -3.69
CA THR A 112 12.60 -4.71 -4.54
C THR A 112 13.90 -5.48 -4.32
N ARG A 113 14.01 -6.11 -3.15
CA ARG A 113 15.12 -6.95 -2.69
C ARG A 113 14.58 -8.05 -1.78
N ASP A 114 15.44 -8.96 -1.36
CA ASP A 114 15.09 -9.89 -0.29
C ASP A 114 14.83 -9.11 1.01
N ILE A 115 13.79 -9.51 1.75
CA ILE A 115 13.35 -8.92 3.01
C ILE A 115 13.36 -10.02 4.07
N ALA A 116 14.04 -9.79 5.18
CA ALA A 116 14.13 -10.76 6.26
C ALA A 116 12.83 -10.79 7.08
N LYS A 117 12.50 -11.96 7.65
CA LYS A 117 11.41 -12.06 8.64
C LYS A 117 11.60 -11.03 9.77
N GLY A 118 10.54 -10.28 10.05
CA GLY A 118 10.49 -9.27 11.11
C GLY A 118 11.00 -7.89 10.67
N GLU A 119 11.56 -7.76 9.46
CA GLU A 119 11.96 -6.49 8.89
C GLU A 119 10.71 -5.65 8.53
N GLU A 120 10.80 -4.35 8.77
CA GLU A 120 9.77 -3.41 8.32
C GLU A 120 9.92 -3.18 6.81
N VAL A 121 8.80 -3.34 6.11
CA VAL A 121 8.70 -3.13 4.67
C VAL A 121 8.43 -1.65 4.44
N MET A 122 9.34 -1.02 3.72
CA MET A 122 9.29 0.42 3.43
C MET A 122 9.15 0.65 1.94
N ILE A 123 8.49 1.75 1.59
CA ILE A 123 8.41 2.25 0.21
C ILE A 123 9.13 3.59 0.11
N TYR A 124 9.41 4.01 -1.11
CA TYR A 124 9.77 5.40 -1.38
C TYR A 124 8.50 6.21 -1.59
N TYR A 125 8.37 7.35 -0.90
CA TYR A 125 7.23 8.26 -1.10
C TYR A 125 7.50 9.15 -2.30
N ASN A 126 8.41 10.12 -2.15
CA ASN A 126 8.86 11.03 -3.20
C ASN A 126 10.10 11.81 -2.71
N ASP A 127 10.71 12.57 -3.62
CA ASP A 127 11.89 13.40 -3.35
C ASP A 127 11.59 14.52 -2.35
N ASP A 128 10.42 15.15 -2.43
CA ASP A 128 10.03 16.26 -1.55
C ASP A 128 9.96 15.82 -0.07
N PHE A 129 9.39 14.64 0.20
CA PHE A 129 9.33 14.07 1.54
C PHE A 129 10.71 13.63 2.03
N GLU A 130 11.53 13.05 1.17
CA GLU A 130 12.91 12.67 1.47
C GLU A 130 13.81 13.90 1.74
N GLU A 131 13.50 15.07 1.19
CA GLU A 131 14.11 16.34 1.56
C GLU A 131 13.58 16.82 2.92
N PHE A 132 12.27 16.78 3.14
CA PHE A 132 11.64 17.19 4.40
C PHE A 132 12.16 16.43 5.63
N VAL A 133 12.41 15.12 5.53
CA VAL A 133 12.89 14.32 6.68
C VAL A 133 14.41 14.41 6.94
N LYS A 134 15.17 15.11 6.08
CA LYS A 134 16.62 15.34 6.31
C LYS A 134 16.92 16.48 7.24
N ASP A 135 15.98 17.42 7.40
CA ASP A 135 16.07 18.59 8.26
C ASP A 135 15.56 18.32 9.69
#